data_AF-A0A1A2PUX3-F1
#
_entry.id   AF-A0A1A2PUX3-F1
#
_cell.length_a   1.000
_cell.length_b   1.000
_cell.length_c   1.000
_cell.angle_alpha   90.00
_cell.angle_beta   90.00
_cell.angle_gamma   90.00
#
_symmetry.space_group_name_H-M   'P 1'
#
loop_
_entity.id
_entity.type
_entity.pdbx_description
1 polymer ?
#
loop_
_entity_poly.entity_id
_entity_poly.type
_entity_poly.pdbx_seq_one_letter_code
_entity_poly.pdbx_strand_id
1 'polypeptide(L)'
;MSDVAQAFESQRPRLFWLAYRLLGSASEAEDAVQDAYLRLHAADAEAIESLPAWLTKVVTNLCLHRLTSARARRPCPQLSGDRW
;
A
#
# COMPACT_ATOMS: atom_id res chain seq x y z
N MET A 1 2.60 8.03 -23.95
CA MET A 1 2.52 7.75 -22.50
C MET A 1 1.08 7.99 -22.11
N SER A 2 0.39 7.03 -21.50
CA SER A 2 -1.06 7.14 -21.21
C SER A 2 -1.34 8.30 -20.25
N ASP A 3 -2.45 9.01 -20.46
CA ASP A 3 -2.88 10.15 -19.62
C ASP A 3 -2.97 9.76 -18.12
N VAL A 4 -3.42 8.54 -17.87
CA VAL A 4 -3.50 7.93 -16.53
C VAL A 4 -2.13 7.82 -15.84
N ALA A 5 -1.06 7.50 -16.58
CA ALA A 5 0.28 7.42 -16.01
C ALA A 5 0.80 8.80 -15.59
N GLN A 6 0.53 9.84 -16.39
CA GLN A 6 0.90 11.22 -16.05
C GLN A 6 0.12 11.74 -14.84
N ALA A 7 -1.18 11.40 -14.77
CA ALA A 7 -2.01 11.73 -13.61
C ALA A 7 -1.53 11.03 -12.33
N PHE A 8 -1.10 9.77 -12.44
CA PHE A 8 -0.49 9.04 -11.32
C PHE A 8 0.83 9.68 -10.86
N GLU A 9 1.75 9.98 -11.78
CA GLU A 9 3.05 10.56 -11.44
C GLU A 9 2.91 11.91 -10.73
N SER A 10 1.87 12.68 -11.06
CA SER A 10 1.52 13.91 -10.35
C SER A 10 1.08 13.68 -8.89
N GLN A 11 0.52 12.51 -8.56
CA GLN A 11 0.12 12.12 -7.20
C GLN A 11 1.21 11.35 -6.45
N ARG A 12 2.20 10.79 -7.16
CA ARG A 12 3.22 9.89 -6.59
C ARG A 12 3.93 10.45 -5.35
N PRO A 13 4.41 11.71 -5.31
CA PRO A 13 5.06 12.27 -4.12
C PRO A 13 4.11 12.30 -2.90
N ARG A 14 2.85 12.69 -3.12
CA ARG A 14 1.83 12.75 -2.07
C ARG A 14 1.51 11.35 -1.51
N LEU A 15 1.36 10.37 -2.39
CA LEU A 15 1.07 8.98 -2.00
C LEU A 15 2.24 8.35 -1.23
N PHE A 16 3.47 8.63 -1.65
CA PHE A 16 4.67 8.21 -0.93
C PHE A 16 4.69 8.78 0.49
N TRP A 17 4.50 10.08 0.67
CA TRP A 17 4.47 10.69 2.01
C TRP A 17 3.34 10.16 2.88
N LEU A 18 2.17 9.87 2.30
CA LEU A 18 1.07 9.22 3.00
C LEU A 18 1.48 7.83 3.52
N ALA A 19 2.01 6.98 2.62
CA ALA A 19 2.43 5.63 2.98
C ALA A 19 3.58 5.63 4.00
N TYR A 20 4.55 6.54 3.81
CA TYR A 20 5.68 6.71 4.72
C TYR A 20 5.24 7.06 6.14
N ARG A 21 4.24 7.95 6.29
CA ARG A 21 3.68 8.28 7.61
C ARG A 21 2.93 7.12 8.26
N LEU A 22 2.36 6.20 7.49
CA LEU A 22 1.64 5.04 8.01
C LEU A 22 2.56 3.87 8.35
N LEU A 23 3.59 3.64 7.55
CA LEU A 23 4.48 2.47 7.66
C LEU A 23 5.77 2.78 8.43
N GLY A 24 6.23 4.04 8.42
CA GLY A 24 7.49 4.45 9.04
C GLY A 24 8.75 3.97 8.29
N SER A 25 8.58 3.34 7.12
CA SER A 25 9.67 2.82 6.28
C SER A 25 9.57 3.38 4.86
N ALA A 26 10.68 3.91 4.35
CA ALA A 26 10.74 4.45 2.99
C ALA A 26 10.58 3.33 1.94
N SER A 27 11.23 2.18 2.14
CA SER A 27 11.11 1.05 1.22
C SER A 27 9.70 0.50 1.18
N GLU A 28 9.06 0.29 2.34
CA GLU A 28 7.68 -0.21 2.35
C GLU A 28 6.69 0.81 1.77
N ALA A 29 6.98 2.11 1.89
CA ALA A 29 6.19 3.17 1.27
C ALA A 29 6.32 3.19 -0.25
N GLU A 30 7.55 3.08 -0.78
CA GLU A 30 7.83 2.94 -2.20
C GLU A 30 7.10 1.73 -2.79
N ASP A 31 7.23 0.57 -2.15
CA ASP A 31 6.55 -0.65 -2.59
C ASP A 31 5.03 -0.49 -2.60
N ALA A 32 4.43 0.15 -1.58
CA ALA A 32 2.99 0.38 -1.54
C ALA A 32 2.51 1.31 -2.67
N VAL A 33 3.30 2.32 -3.03
CA VAL A 33 3.02 3.21 -4.17
C VAL A 33 3.16 2.46 -5.49
N GLN A 34 4.18 1.59 -5.60
CA GLN A 34 4.38 0.74 -6.77
C GLN A 34 3.20 -0.24 -6.97
N ASP A 35 2.76 -0.91 -5.91
CA ASP A 35 1.59 -1.80 -5.91
C ASP A 35 0.32 -1.04 -6.33
N ALA A 36 0.14 0.20 -5.88
CA ALA A 36 -0.99 1.03 -6.26
C ALA A 36 -0.97 1.37 -7.77
N TYR A 37 0.21 1.63 -8.33
CA TYR A 37 0.37 1.84 -9.77
C TYR A 37 0.00 0.60 -10.57
N LEU A 38 0.45 -0.59 -10.16
CA LEU A 38 0.10 -1.84 -10.82
C LEU A 38 -1.41 -2.11 -10.78
N ARG A 39 -2.06 -1.81 -9.64
CA ARG A 39 -3.52 -1.92 -9.51
C ARG A 39 -4.25 -0.92 -10.39
N LEU A 40 -3.71 0.28 -10.59
CA LEU A 40 -4.29 1.28 -11.50
C LEU A 40 -4.23 0.79 -12.95
N HIS A 41 -3.13 0.18 -13.37
CA HIS A 41 -2.99 -0.40 -14.72
C HIS A 41 -3.92 -1.60 -14.96
N ALA A 42 -4.23 -2.35 -13.90
CA ALA A 42 -5.18 -3.46 -13.97
C ALA A 42 -6.65 -3.01 -13.83
N ALA A 43 -6.89 -1.77 -13.40
CA ALA A 43 -8.22 -1.22 -13.21
C ALA A 43 -8.69 -0.53 -14.50
N ASP A 44 -10.00 -0.54 -14.70
CA ASP A 44 -10.63 0.31 -15.71
C ASP A 44 -10.62 1.76 -15.22
N ALA A 45 -9.66 2.55 -15.71
CA ALA A 45 -9.46 3.93 -15.30
C ALA A 45 -10.62 4.85 -15.72
N GLU A 46 -11.38 4.49 -16.76
CA GLU A 46 -12.53 5.28 -17.23
C GLU A 46 -13.72 5.17 -16.25
N ALA A 47 -13.79 4.09 -15.48
CA ALA A 47 -14.78 3.90 -14.43
C ALA A 47 -14.41 4.61 -13.10
N ILE A 48 -13.23 5.23 -13.01
CA ILE A 48 -12.78 5.90 -11.78
C ILE A 48 -13.25 7.36 -11.80
N GLU A 49 -14.31 7.66 -11.06
CA GLU A 49 -14.85 9.03 -10.91
C GLU A 49 -13.82 10.03 -10.35
N SER A 50 -12.94 9.59 -9.46
CA SER A 50 -11.90 10.43 -8.86
C SER A 50 -10.62 9.63 -8.61
N LEU A 51 -9.65 9.80 -9.52
CA LEU A 51 -8.35 9.14 -9.42
C LEU A 51 -7.61 9.44 -8.09
N PRO A 52 -7.54 10.68 -7.59
CA PRO A 52 -6.86 10.96 -6.32
C PRO A 52 -7.51 10.27 -5.11
N ALA A 53 -8.84 10.22 -5.08
CA ALA A 53 -9.57 9.55 -4.00
C ALA A 53 -9.36 8.03 -4.05
N TRP A 54 -9.43 7.45 -5.25
CA TRP A 54 -9.18 6.03 -5.46
C TRP A 54 -7.76 5.63 -5.06
N LEU A 55 -6.75 6.38 -5.51
CA LEU A 55 -5.34 6.13 -5.18
C LEU A 55 -5.07 6.22 -3.68
N THR A 56 -5.65 7.23 -3.01
CA THR A 56 -5.55 7.37 -1.55
C THR A 56 -6.10 6.14 -0.85
N LYS A 57 -7.30 5.68 -1.24
CA LYS A 57 -7.94 4.48 -0.67
C LYS A 57 -7.10 3.23 -0.89
N VAL A 58 -6.57 3.03 -2.09
CA VAL A 58 -5.74 1.87 -2.43
C VAL A 58 -4.46 1.84 -1.60
N VAL A 59 -3.73 2.96 -1.54
CA VAL A 59 -2.48 3.07 -0.76
C VAL A 59 -2.73 2.88 0.73
N THR A 60 -3.77 3.50 1.29
CA THR A 60 -4.14 3.30 2.70
C THR A 60 -4.45 1.83 2.99
N ASN A 61 -5.22 1.16 2.11
CA ASN A 61 -5.53 -0.26 2.28
C ASN A 61 -4.28 -1.14 2.21
N LEU A 62 -3.36 -0.88 1.29
CA LEU A 62 -2.09 -1.61 1.21
C LEU A 62 -1.27 -1.46 2.50
N CYS A 63 -1.19 -0.23 3.04
CA CYS A 63 -0.48 0.02 4.29
C CYS A 63 -1.13 -0.74 5.47
N LEU A 64 -2.46 -0.68 5.59
CA LEU A 64 -3.19 -1.38 6.66
C LEU A 64 -3.03 -2.90 6.58
N HIS A 65 -3.05 -3.49 5.38
CA HIS A 65 -2.77 -4.91 5.19
C HIS A 65 -1.37 -5.26 5.65
N ARG A 66 -0.35 -4.50 5.26
CA ARG A 66 1.04 -4.72 5.68
C ARG A 66 1.20 -4.66 7.19
N LEU A 67 0.63 -3.65 7.85
CA LEU A 67 0.64 -3.51 9.31
C LEU A 67 -0.07 -4.67 10.02
N THR A 68 -1.18 -5.15 9.44
CA THR A 68 -1.95 -6.26 9.98
C THR A 68 -1.19 -7.59 9.82
N SER A 69 -0.61 -7.84 8.65
CA SER A 69 0.22 -9.02 8.40
C SER A 69 1.51 -9.02 9.23
N ALA A 70 2.13 -7.86 9.46
CA ALA A 70 3.30 -7.75 10.33
C ALA A 70 2.97 -8.13 11.78
N ARG A 71 1.79 -7.76 12.29
CA ARG A 71 1.31 -8.18 13.61
C ARG A 71 1.03 -9.68 13.68
N ALA A 72 0.43 -10.25 12.63
CA ALA A 72 0.16 -11.69 12.55
C ALA A 72 1.44 -12.54 12.45
N ARG A 73 2.54 -11.97 11.96
CA ARG A 73 3.85 -12.63 11.86
C ARG A 73 4.70 -12.56 13.11
N ARG A 74 4.27 -11.90 14.20
CA ARG A 74 4.97 -12.07 15.48
C ARG A 74 4.78 -13.52 15.90
N PRO A 75 5.84 -14.36 15.87
CA PRO A 75 5.73 -15.71 16.38
C PRO A 75 5.37 -15.56 17.85
N CYS A 76 4.19 -16.02 18.25
CA CYS A 76 3.97 -16.38 19.63
C CYS A 76 5.14 -17.31 19.98
N PRO A 77 5.95 -17.04 21.02
CA PRO A 77 6.96 -18.00 21.42
C PRO A 77 6.21 -19.30 21.66
N GLN A 78 6.52 -20.31 20.85
CA GLN A 78 6.06 -21.68 21.05
C GLN A 78 6.42 -22.01 22.49
N LEU A 79 5.41 -22.04 23.37
CA LEU A 79 5.53 -22.71 24.65
C LEU A 79 5.60 -24.19 24.29
N SER A 80 6.80 -24.63 23.88
CA SER A 80 7.18 -26.04 23.93
C SER A 80 7.18 -26.38 25.42
N GLY A 81 6.01 -26.79 25.88
CA GLY A 81 5.79 -27.38 27.18
C GLY A 81 6.40 -28.77 27.17
N ASP A 82 7.72 -28.84 27.22
CA ASP A 82 8.37 -29.92 27.93
C ASP A 82 8.04 -29.68 29.40
N ARG A 83 7.08 -30.46 29.92
CA ARG A 83 6.91 -30.96 31.30
C ARG A 83 5.43 -31.05 31.71
N TRP A 84 4.96 -32.30 31.71
CA TRP A 84 3.81 -32.91 32.42
C TRP A 84 2.40 -32.68 31.84
#